data_AF-A0A0B1TG59-F1
#
_entry.id   AF-A0A0B1TG59-F1
#
_cell.length_a   1.000
_cell.length_b   1.000
_cell.length_c   1.000
_cell.angle_alpha   90.00
_cell.angle_beta   90.00
_cell.angle_gamma   90.00
#
_symmetry.space_group_name_H-M   'P 1'
#
loop_
_entity.id
_entity.type
_entity.pdbx_description
1 polymer ?
#
loop_
_entity_poly.entity_id
_entity_poly.type
_entity_poly.pdbx_seq_one_letter_code
_entity_poly.pdbx_strand_id
1 'polypeptide(L)'
;MSTTEPIDITPKKDGGVLKTIKKEGTGTAKPTAGTTVKVHYVGTLENGEKFDSSRDRASEFSFLLGREQVIKGWDLGVATMKKGEIADFKIRSDYGYGESGSMPKIPPNATLNFEVELIDWQAEDISPNRDGTITRSVIVEGEKLANPNETSPVEVHAVGTYEGKVFFDKEVNFVLGEGSEVGLPEGVDRALRRFCRGEKSVIRLSGTKFTYGPNPPPEYNLPPNATIEFTIFLKNFEKVPATWEMTSEKKIEEATLAKDRGTAFLKQNKLKLAFNKYKRIEDILEYERSMDPAQKKAAAQQILVVRQMMREQNERDKKRYKNLFSKISDEPKVEKPNPFEEKAEKEQPQTVDS
;
A
#
# COMPACT_ATOMS: atom_id res chain seq x y z
N MET A 1 0.27 27.45 -32.38
CA MET A 1 -0.33 26.54 -31.38
C MET A 1 -0.24 25.14 -31.97
N SER A 2 0.47 24.21 -31.33
CA SER A 2 0.50 22.82 -31.79
C SER A 2 -0.86 22.21 -31.45
N THR A 3 -1.80 22.19 -32.40
CA THR A 3 -3.09 21.51 -32.23
C THR A 3 -2.84 20.01 -32.36
N THR A 4 -2.61 19.36 -31.22
CA THR A 4 -2.67 17.91 -31.10
C THR A 4 -4.07 17.45 -31.50
N GLU A 5 -4.15 16.47 -32.40
CA GLU A 5 -5.43 15.89 -32.81
C GLU A 5 -6.16 15.26 -31.62
N PRO A 6 -7.50 15.37 -31.53
CA PRO A 6 -8.26 14.71 -30.48
C PRO A 6 -8.11 13.18 -30.54
N ILE A 7 -7.82 12.55 -29.41
CA ILE A 7 -7.64 11.11 -29.27
C ILE A 7 -8.92 10.51 -28.69
N ASP A 8 -9.49 9.51 -29.37
CA ASP A 8 -10.57 8.70 -28.79
C ASP A 8 -10.03 7.76 -27.71
N ILE A 9 -10.43 7.99 -26.46
CA ILE A 9 -9.99 7.22 -25.29
C ILE A 9 -11.03 6.19 -24.83
N THR A 10 -12.14 6.03 -25.54
CA THR A 10 -13.13 5.01 -25.19
C THR A 10 -12.59 3.60 -25.45
N PRO A 11 -12.98 2.60 -24.63
CA PRO A 11 -12.61 1.21 -24.88
C PRO A 11 -13.11 0.68 -26.22
N LYS A 12 -14.30 1.13 -26.65
CA LYS A 12 -14.97 0.71 -27.89
C LYS A 12 -14.56 1.50 -29.13
N LYS A 13 -13.76 2.56 -28.98
CA LYS A 13 -13.41 3.50 -30.06
C LYS A 13 -14.65 4.05 -30.78
N ASP A 14 -15.64 4.46 -29.99
CA ASP A 14 -16.96 4.90 -30.47
C ASP A 14 -17.11 6.44 -30.53
N GLY A 15 -16.02 7.19 -30.32
CA GLY A 15 -15.99 8.65 -30.31
C GLY A 15 -16.70 9.29 -29.12
N GLY A 16 -17.10 8.51 -28.10
CA GLY A 16 -17.87 9.03 -26.97
C GLY A 16 -17.07 9.93 -26.02
N VAL A 17 -15.74 9.75 -25.95
CA VAL A 17 -14.84 10.57 -25.14
C VAL A 17 -13.58 10.87 -25.94
N LEU A 18 -13.43 12.13 -26.35
CA LEU A 18 -12.26 12.62 -27.08
C LEU A 18 -11.41 13.48 -26.17
N LYS A 19 -10.09 13.25 -26.18
CA LYS A 19 -9.11 13.96 -25.36
C LYS A 19 -8.13 14.74 -26.23
N THR A 20 -7.88 16.00 -25.87
CA THR A 20 -6.81 16.82 -26.47
C THR A 20 -5.89 17.34 -25.37
N ILE A 21 -4.61 16.99 -25.41
CA ILE A 21 -3.64 17.47 -24.40
C ILE A 21 -3.28 18.93 -24.70
N LYS A 22 -3.48 19.80 -23.71
CA LYS A 22 -3.17 21.24 -23.76
C LYS A 22 -1.82 21.56 -23.16
N LYS A 23 -1.47 20.84 -22.10
CA LYS A 23 -0.18 20.90 -21.44
C LYS A 23 0.17 19.49 -20.99
N GLU A 24 1.34 19.02 -21.42
CA GLU A 24 1.89 17.74 -20.96
C GLU A 24 2.12 17.77 -19.45
N GLY A 25 1.80 16.65 -18.79
CA GLY A 25 2.17 16.42 -17.40
C GLY A 25 3.62 15.92 -17.26
N THR A 26 3.98 15.61 -16.02
CA THR A 26 5.31 15.12 -15.64
C THR A 26 5.28 13.64 -15.28
N GLY A 27 6.42 12.96 -15.45
CA GLY A 27 6.56 11.54 -15.15
C GLY A 27 5.79 10.63 -16.11
N THR A 28 5.78 9.33 -15.79
CA THR A 28 5.10 8.28 -16.57
C THR A 28 3.91 7.66 -15.84
N ALA A 29 3.80 7.90 -14.53
CA ALA A 29 2.72 7.37 -13.71
C ALA A 29 1.39 8.09 -14.00
N LYS A 30 0.30 7.34 -13.85
CA LYS A 30 -1.08 7.79 -14.02
C LYS A 30 -1.90 7.30 -12.82
N PRO A 31 -2.97 8.01 -12.43
CA PRO A 31 -3.84 7.53 -11.37
C PRO A 31 -4.54 6.25 -11.82
N THR A 32 -4.73 5.32 -10.88
CA THR A 32 -5.44 4.06 -11.14
C THR A 32 -6.75 4.03 -10.37
N ALA A 33 -7.62 3.08 -10.73
CA ALA A 33 -8.90 2.92 -10.06
C ALA A 33 -8.73 2.77 -8.53
N GLY A 34 -9.61 3.42 -7.76
CA GLY A 34 -9.56 3.46 -6.31
C GLY A 34 -8.61 4.49 -5.69
N THR A 35 -7.82 5.22 -6.49
CA THR A 35 -7.05 6.36 -6.00
C THR A 35 -7.93 7.61 -5.86
N THR A 36 -7.66 8.43 -4.84
CA THR A 36 -8.29 9.74 -4.73
C THR A 36 -7.51 10.71 -5.61
N VAL A 37 -8.12 11.17 -6.69
CA VAL A 37 -7.54 12.16 -7.59
C VAL A 37 -7.98 13.56 -7.18
N LYS A 38 -7.10 14.54 -7.41
CA LYS A 38 -7.36 15.96 -7.19
C LYS A 38 -7.23 16.70 -8.52
N VAL A 39 -8.25 17.44 -8.89
CA VAL A 39 -8.30 18.15 -10.17
C VAL A 39 -8.77 19.58 -10.00
N HIS A 40 -8.31 20.44 -10.90
CA HIS A 40 -9.07 21.61 -11.31
C HIS A 40 -9.78 21.32 -12.62
N TYR A 41 -10.92 21.98 -12.83
CA TYR A 41 -11.70 21.87 -14.05
C TYR A 41 -12.58 23.09 -14.30
N VAL A 42 -12.94 23.24 -15.57
CA VAL A 42 -14.00 24.11 -16.09
C VAL A 42 -14.88 23.28 -17.04
N GLY A 43 -16.19 23.28 -16.83
CA GLY A 43 -17.17 22.59 -17.66
C GLY A 43 -18.04 23.55 -18.46
N THR A 44 -18.13 23.34 -19.77
CA THR A 44 -18.95 24.14 -20.69
C THR A 44 -19.82 23.27 -21.60
N LEU A 45 -20.97 23.80 -22.03
CA LEU A 45 -21.78 23.21 -23.09
C LEU A 45 -21.14 23.47 -24.46
N GLU A 46 -21.63 22.83 -25.53
CA GLU A 46 -21.12 23.06 -26.89
C GLU A 46 -21.32 24.50 -27.40
N ASN A 47 -22.31 25.22 -26.87
CA ASN A 47 -22.51 26.65 -27.15
C ASN A 47 -21.50 27.56 -26.41
N GLY A 48 -20.59 26.99 -25.61
CA GLY A 48 -19.59 27.72 -24.82
C GLY A 48 -20.07 28.19 -23.44
N GLU A 49 -21.34 27.97 -23.08
CA GLU A 49 -21.88 28.35 -21.78
C GLU A 49 -21.24 27.53 -20.67
N LYS A 50 -20.62 28.22 -19.70
CA LYS A 50 -20.00 27.59 -18.53
C LYS A 50 -21.08 27.21 -17.52
N PHE A 51 -21.23 25.91 -17.24
CA PHE A 51 -22.20 25.42 -16.26
C PHE A 51 -21.57 25.17 -14.88
N ASP A 52 -20.26 24.89 -14.83
CA ASP A 52 -19.55 24.65 -13.57
C ASP A 52 -18.03 24.88 -13.67
N SER A 53 -17.40 25.28 -12.56
CA SER A 53 -15.94 25.50 -12.49
C SER A 53 -15.45 25.39 -11.05
N SER A 54 -14.43 24.56 -10.84
CA SER A 54 -13.71 24.49 -9.56
C SER A 54 -12.83 25.72 -9.32
N ARG A 55 -12.32 26.35 -10.39
CA ARG A 55 -11.47 27.53 -10.30
C ARG A 55 -12.24 28.74 -9.79
N ASP A 56 -13.51 28.86 -10.18
CA ASP A 56 -14.42 29.92 -9.70
C ASP A 56 -14.68 29.80 -8.19
N ARG A 57 -14.55 28.58 -7.65
CA ARG A 57 -14.69 28.29 -6.22
C ARG A 57 -13.37 28.39 -5.45
N ALA A 58 -12.25 28.63 -6.14
CA ALA A 58 -10.90 28.62 -5.57
C ALA A 58 -10.58 27.36 -4.73
N SER A 59 -11.15 26.21 -5.11
CA SER A 59 -10.97 24.95 -4.38
C SER A 59 -10.90 23.78 -5.34
N GLU A 60 -9.93 22.89 -5.11
CA GLU A 60 -9.74 21.65 -5.87
C GLU A 60 -10.94 20.72 -5.69
N PHE A 61 -11.25 19.94 -6.72
CA PHE A 61 -12.24 18.88 -6.62
C PHE A 61 -11.54 17.53 -6.46
N SER A 62 -11.95 16.76 -5.45
CA SER A 62 -11.40 15.43 -5.15
C SER A 62 -12.47 14.36 -5.32
N PHE A 63 -12.13 13.25 -5.97
CA PHE A 63 -13.01 12.11 -6.11
C PHE A 63 -12.22 10.80 -6.20
N LEU A 64 -12.87 9.67 -5.93
CA LEU A 64 -12.31 8.33 -6.14
C LEU A 64 -12.45 7.93 -7.61
N LEU A 65 -11.32 7.76 -8.29
CA LEU A 65 -11.29 7.38 -9.70
C LEU A 65 -11.81 5.95 -9.91
N GLY A 66 -12.64 5.74 -10.94
CA GLY A 66 -13.16 4.42 -11.33
C GLY A 66 -14.19 3.85 -10.33
N ARG A 67 -14.86 4.72 -9.59
CA ARG A 67 -15.90 4.37 -8.60
C ARG A 67 -17.25 5.01 -8.92
N GLU A 68 -17.44 5.51 -10.13
CA GLU A 68 -18.70 6.11 -10.60
C GLU A 68 -19.18 7.27 -9.71
N GLN A 69 -18.25 7.94 -9.01
CA GLN A 69 -18.53 9.17 -8.26
C GLN A 69 -18.68 10.39 -9.17
N VAL A 70 -18.25 10.24 -10.43
CA VAL A 70 -18.30 11.24 -11.50
C VAL A 70 -18.86 10.58 -12.75
N ILE A 71 -19.15 11.38 -13.78
CA ILE A 71 -19.59 10.87 -15.08
C ILE A 71 -18.55 9.93 -15.70
N LYS A 72 -19.01 8.93 -16.48
CA LYS A 72 -18.15 7.90 -17.09
C LYS A 72 -16.98 8.49 -17.90
N GLY A 73 -17.22 9.60 -18.60
CA GLY A 73 -16.20 10.28 -19.37
C GLY A 73 -15.05 10.83 -18.52
N TRP A 74 -15.31 11.23 -17.28
CA TRP A 74 -14.27 11.64 -16.34
C TRP A 74 -13.48 10.46 -15.79
N ASP A 75 -14.16 9.37 -15.42
CA ASP A 75 -13.48 8.15 -14.97
C ASP A 75 -12.54 7.59 -16.05
N LEU A 76 -12.95 7.64 -17.32
CA LEU A 76 -12.08 7.30 -18.45
C LEU A 76 -10.98 8.35 -18.68
N GLY A 77 -11.35 9.64 -18.69
CA GLY A 77 -10.46 10.74 -19.02
C GLY A 77 -9.29 10.90 -18.06
N VAL A 78 -9.58 11.05 -16.77
CA VAL A 78 -8.59 11.35 -15.74
C VAL A 78 -7.62 10.19 -15.55
N ALA A 79 -8.05 8.94 -15.75
CA ALA A 79 -7.18 7.75 -15.74
C ALA A 79 -6.07 7.80 -16.81
N THR A 80 -6.23 8.61 -17.87
CA THR A 80 -5.23 8.74 -18.93
C THR A 80 -4.19 9.84 -18.66
N MET A 81 -4.42 10.70 -17.68
CA MET A 81 -3.64 11.91 -17.43
C MET A 81 -2.40 11.65 -16.57
N LYS A 82 -1.36 12.45 -16.78
CA LYS A 82 -0.17 12.52 -15.92
C LYS A 82 -0.29 13.66 -14.90
N LYS A 83 0.55 13.63 -13.85
CA LYS A 83 0.59 14.70 -12.85
C LYS A 83 0.93 16.05 -13.49
N GLY A 84 0.09 17.06 -13.25
CA GLY A 84 0.21 18.41 -13.79
C GLY A 84 -0.25 18.58 -15.25
N GLU A 85 -0.80 17.53 -15.87
CA GLU A 85 -1.34 17.60 -17.23
C GLU A 85 -2.61 18.45 -17.27
N ILE A 86 -2.77 19.25 -18.33
CA ILE A 86 -4.01 19.94 -18.65
C ILE A 86 -4.53 19.36 -19.97
N ALA A 87 -5.77 18.88 -19.98
CA ALA A 87 -6.40 18.30 -21.16
C ALA A 87 -7.84 18.77 -21.33
N ASP A 88 -8.22 18.98 -22.59
CA ASP A 88 -9.60 19.21 -23.00
C ASP A 88 -10.27 17.85 -23.27
N PHE A 89 -11.47 17.65 -22.75
CA PHE A 89 -12.30 16.47 -22.97
C PHE A 89 -13.63 16.86 -23.60
N LYS A 90 -13.97 16.26 -24.74
CA LYS A 90 -15.31 16.31 -25.34
C LYS A 90 -16.02 14.99 -25.03
N ILE A 91 -17.12 15.07 -24.28
CA ILE A 91 -17.82 13.93 -23.70
C ILE A 91 -19.26 13.89 -24.24
N ARG A 92 -19.59 12.86 -25.01
CA ARG A 92 -20.94 12.59 -25.51
C ARG A 92 -21.87 12.24 -24.35
N SER A 93 -23.17 12.52 -24.51
CA SER A 93 -24.16 12.41 -23.44
C SER A 93 -24.21 11.05 -22.75
N ASP A 94 -24.06 9.94 -23.47
CA ASP A 94 -24.05 8.57 -22.93
C ASP A 94 -22.86 8.27 -21.99
N TYR A 95 -21.78 9.05 -22.10
CA TYR A 95 -20.65 9.08 -21.16
C TYR A 95 -20.74 10.24 -20.14
N GLY A 96 -21.73 11.12 -20.30
CA GLY A 96 -22.06 12.25 -19.43
C GLY A 96 -23.31 11.99 -18.59
N TYR A 97 -24.34 12.83 -18.78
CA TYR A 97 -25.61 12.78 -18.03
C TYR A 97 -26.78 12.14 -18.81
N GLY A 98 -26.52 11.59 -19.99
CA GLY A 98 -27.48 10.86 -20.81
C GLY A 98 -28.72 11.65 -21.21
N GLU A 99 -29.81 10.93 -21.46
CA GLU A 99 -31.11 11.49 -21.84
C GLU A 99 -31.76 12.32 -20.73
N SER A 100 -31.39 12.09 -19.47
CA SER A 100 -31.96 12.83 -18.34
C SER A 100 -31.33 14.22 -18.18
N GLY A 101 -30.06 14.38 -18.55
CA GLY A 101 -29.31 15.60 -18.26
C GLY A 101 -29.13 15.82 -16.74
N SER A 102 -28.85 17.07 -16.35
CA SER A 102 -28.80 17.53 -14.96
C SER A 102 -29.34 18.95 -14.88
N MET A 103 -30.67 19.05 -14.92
CA MET A 103 -31.39 20.32 -14.88
C MET A 103 -31.12 21.11 -13.59
N PRO A 104 -31.12 22.45 -13.63
CA PRO A 104 -31.39 23.30 -14.79
C PRO A 104 -30.16 23.56 -15.69
N LYS A 105 -28.96 23.10 -15.28
CA LYS A 105 -27.70 23.50 -15.88
C LYS A 105 -27.31 22.71 -17.13
N ILE A 106 -27.67 21.43 -17.17
CA ILE A 106 -27.27 20.51 -18.24
C ILE A 106 -28.54 19.92 -18.85
N PRO A 107 -28.84 20.19 -20.13
CA PRO A 107 -30.03 19.65 -20.77
C PRO A 107 -29.89 18.16 -21.09
N PRO A 108 -31.02 17.47 -21.34
CA PRO A 108 -31.05 16.14 -21.96
C PRO A 108 -30.11 16.01 -23.16
N ASN A 109 -29.40 14.89 -23.25
CA ASN A 109 -28.54 14.54 -24.40
C ASN A 109 -27.42 15.54 -24.71
N ALA A 110 -27.03 16.38 -23.75
CA ALA A 110 -25.96 17.33 -23.94
C ALA A 110 -24.58 16.66 -24.11
N THR A 111 -23.83 17.10 -25.11
CA THR A 111 -22.38 16.90 -25.18
C THR A 111 -21.70 17.95 -24.31
N LEU A 112 -20.74 17.52 -23.50
CA LEU A 112 -20.04 18.39 -22.55
C LEU A 112 -18.58 18.57 -22.97
N ASN A 113 -18.08 19.78 -22.78
CA ASN A 113 -16.66 20.10 -22.90
C ASN A 113 -16.09 20.37 -21.51
N PHE A 114 -14.95 19.77 -21.19
CA PHE A 114 -14.22 20.03 -19.95
C PHE A 114 -12.77 20.35 -20.24
N GLU A 115 -12.26 21.43 -19.67
CA GLU A 115 -10.82 21.58 -19.44
C GLU A 115 -10.54 21.02 -18.04
N VAL A 116 -9.62 20.05 -17.93
CA VAL A 116 -9.24 19.43 -16.65
C VAL A 116 -7.74 19.53 -16.46
N GLU A 117 -7.32 19.93 -15.27
CA GLU A 117 -5.95 19.91 -14.79
C GLU A 117 -5.82 18.86 -13.68
N LEU A 118 -4.99 17.83 -13.89
CA LEU A 118 -4.71 16.83 -12.87
C LEU A 118 -3.64 17.34 -11.91
N ILE A 119 -4.03 17.73 -10.71
CA ILE A 119 -3.13 18.33 -9.70
C ILE A 119 -2.29 17.24 -9.05
N ASP A 120 -2.95 16.23 -8.48
CA ASP A 120 -2.28 15.11 -7.82
C ASP A 120 -3.22 13.91 -7.68
N TRP A 121 -2.70 12.78 -7.21
CA TRP A 121 -3.50 11.68 -6.71
C TRP A 121 -2.83 11.01 -5.53
N GLN A 122 -3.65 10.40 -4.68
CA GLN A 122 -3.20 9.66 -3.51
C GLN A 122 -3.70 8.23 -3.60
N ALA A 123 -2.77 7.29 -3.45
CA ALA A 123 -3.08 5.88 -3.24
C ALA A 123 -4.03 5.72 -2.03
N GLU A 124 -4.90 4.72 -2.06
CA GLU A 124 -5.83 4.44 -0.95
C GLU A 124 -5.01 4.15 0.30
N ASP A 125 -5.13 4.99 1.34
CA ASP A 125 -4.54 4.70 2.63
C ASP A 125 -5.35 3.59 3.31
N ILE A 126 -4.77 2.40 3.39
CA ILE A 126 -5.36 1.22 4.02
C ILE A 126 -4.70 0.90 5.36
N SER A 127 -3.95 1.84 5.94
CA SER A 127 -3.35 1.66 7.25
C SER A 127 -4.44 1.69 8.35
N PRO A 128 -4.24 0.96 9.47
CA PRO A 128 -5.22 0.92 10.55
C PRO A 128 -5.59 2.29 11.13
N ASN A 129 -4.63 3.22 11.12
CA ASN A 129 -4.79 4.55 11.73
C ASN A 129 -5.03 5.66 10.70
N ARG A 130 -5.12 5.33 9.40
CA ARG A 130 -5.16 6.31 8.29
C ARG A 130 -4.01 7.31 8.36
N ASP A 131 -2.80 6.77 8.58
CA ASP A 131 -1.54 7.52 8.74
C ASP A 131 -0.60 7.39 7.52
N GLY A 132 -1.08 6.83 6.41
CA GLY A 132 -0.33 6.66 5.16
C GLY A 132 0.78 5.61 5.19
N THR A 133 0.92 4.85 6.28
CA THR A 133 1.98 3.84 6.41
C THR A 133 1.77 2.59 5.55
N ILE A 134 0.53 2.36 5.09
CA ILE A 134 0.17 1.34 4.11
C ILE A 134 -0.75 2.00 3.09
N THR A 135 -0.25 2.23 1.88
CA THR A 135 -1.09 2.72 0.78
C THR A 135 -1.21 1.69 -0.33
N ARG A 136 -2.33 1.70 -1.06
CA ARG A 136 -2.63 0.77 -2.14
C ARG A 136 -3.08 1.46 -3.41
N SER A 137 -2.58 1.00 -4.54
CA SER A 137 -3.01 1.37 -5.88
C SER A 137 -3.40 0.12 -6.65
N VAL A 138 -4.67 0.01 -7.05
CA VAL A 138 -5.16 -1.14 -7.81
C VAL A 138 -4.68 -1.03 -9.25
N ILE A 139 -4.10 -2.10 -9.80
CA ILE A 139 -3.68 -2.19 -11.21
C ILE A 139 -4.72 -2.99 -12.01
N VAL A 140 -5.14 -4.13 -11.47
CA VAL A 140 -6.17 -5.00 -12.06
C VAL A 140 -7.23 -5.23 -10.99
N GLU A 141 -8.48 -4.90 -11.31
CA GLU A 141 -9.63 -5.13 -10.44
C GLU A 141 -9.88 -6.63 -10.25
N GLY A 142 -10.18 -7.04 -9.02
CA GLY A 142 -10.61 -8.39 -8.69
C GLY A 142 -12.14 -8.53 -8.56
N GLU A 143 -12.60 -9.75 -8.30
CA GLU A 143 -14.00 -10.08 -8.05
C GLU A 143 -14.47 -9.54 -6.69
N LYS A 144 -15.32 -8.51 -6.69
CA LYS A 144 -15.80 -7.81 -5.47
C LYS A 144 -16.84 -8.60 -4.64
N LEU A 145 -16.62 -9.90 -4.46
CA LEU A 145 -17.49 -10.79 -3.70
C LEU A 145 -17.11 -10.86 -2.22
N ALA A 146 -15.81 -10.95 -1.95
CA ALA A 146 -15.28 -11.08 -0.60
C ALA A 146 -13.81 -10.69 -0.54
N ASN A 147 -13.34 -10.41 0.68
CA ASN A 147 -11.94 -10.22 1.01
C ASN A 147 -11.48 -11.34 1.97
N PRO A 148 -10.19 -11.72 1.95
CA PRO A 148 -9.66 -12.61 2.96
C PRO A 148 -9.63 -11.90 4.32
N ASN A 149 -9.70 -12.68 5.39
CA ASN A 149 -9.63 -12.20 6.76
C ASN A 149 -8.46 -12.86 7.51
N GLU A 150 -8.30 -12.50 8.78
CA GLU A 150 -7.29 -13.12 9.62
C GLU A 150 -7.43 -14.64 9.59
N THR A 151 -6.32 -15.35 9.47
CA THR A 151 -6.26 -16.82 9.32
C THR A 151 -6.76 -17.39 7.99
N SER A 152 -7.22 -16.58 7.03
CA SER A 152 -7.49 -17.06 5.67
C SER A 152 -6.21 -17.59 5.01
N PRO A 153 -6.22 -18.82 4.48
CA PRO A 153 -5.24 -19.27 3.51
C PRO A 153 -5.32 -18.42 2.24
N VAL A 154 -4.18 -17.98 1.73
CA VAL A 154 -4.06 -17.17 0.51
C VAL A 154 -2.99 -17.74 -0.41
N GLU A 155 -3.24 -17.60 -1.71
CA GLU A 155 -2.30 -17.92 -2.79
C GLU A 155 -1.96 -16.61 -3.50
N VAL A 156 -0.69 -16.20 -3.45
CA VAL A 156 -0.25 -14.92 -3.99
C VAL A 156 1.03 -15.05 -4.81
N HIS A 157 1.13 -14.23 -5.86
CA HIS A 157 2.42 -13.85 -6.42
C HIS A 157 2.77 -12.46 -5.89
N ALA A 158 3.93 -12.33 -5.24
CA ALA A 158 4.37 -11.07 -4.65
C ALA A 158 5.77 -10.71 -5.17
N VAL A 159 5.90 -9.46 -5.62
CA VAL A 159 7.16 -8.87 -6.08
C VAL A 159 7.48 -7.66 -5.22
N GLY A 160 8.50 -7.75 -4.37
CA GLY A 160 8.99 -6.69 -3.50
C GLY A 160 10.10 -5.89 -4.16
N THR A 161 9.97 -4.56 -4.17
CA THR A 161 10.94 -3.64 -4.75
C THR A 161 11.36 -2.53 -3.78
N TYR A 162 12.63 -2.13 -3.87
CA TYR A 162 13.20 -0.98 -3.17
C TYR A 162 13.98 -0.14 -4.19
N GLU A 163 13.62 1.14 -4.33
CA GLU A 163 14.23 2.06 -5.33
C GLU A 163 14.25 1.45 -6.75
N GLY A 164 13.18 0.75 -7.13
CA GLY A 164 13.03 0.09 -8.43
C GLY A 164 13.79 -1.24 -8.59
N LYS A 165 14.59 -1.66 -7.60
CA LYS A 165 15.28 -2.96 -7.61
C LYS A 165 14.43 -4.03 -6.92
N VAL A 166 14.28 -5.17 -7.57
CA VAL A 166 13.58 -6.33 -7.01
C VAL A 166 14.46 -7.01 -5.95
N PHE A 167 13.90 -7.24 -4.76
CA PHE A 167 14.54 -8.02 -3.69
C PHE A 167 13.74 -9.27 -3.30
N PHE A 168 12.48 -9.36 -3.73
CA PHE A 168 11.59 -10.49 -3.50
C PHE A 168 10.75 -10.73 -4.74
N ASP A 169 10.70 -11.96 -5.25
CA ASP A 169 9.81 -12.36 -6.35
C ASP A 169 9.49 -13.84 -6.18
N LYS A 170 8.33 -14.13 -5.58
CA LYS A 170 7.93 -15.50 -5.25
C LYS A 170 6.43 -15.69 -5.37
N GLU A 171 6.06 -16.88 -5.79
CA GLU A 171 4.71 -17.42 -5.59
C GLU A 171 4.68 -18.15 -4.24
N VAL A 172 3.78 -17.74 -3.36
CA VAL A 172 3.72 -18.23 -1.98
C VAL A 172 2.28 -18.50 -1.55
N ASN A 173 2.12 -19.60 -0.82
CA ASN A 173 0.87 -19.98 -0.18
C ASN A 173 1.08 -19.89 1.33
N PHE A 174 0.26 -19.10 2.00
CA PHE A 174 0.40 -18.89 3.44
C PHE A 174 -0.92 -18.52 4.09
N VAL A 175 -0.94 -18.53 5.42
CA VAL A 175 -2.08 -18.14 6.23
C VAL A 175 -1.92 -16.67 6.62
N LEU A 176 -2.92 -15.82 6.36
CA LEU A 176 -2.86 -14.41 6.78
C LEU A 176 -2.62 -14.27 8.28
N GLY A 177 -1.62 -13.48 8.64
CA GLY A 177 -1.04 -13.38 9.99
C GLY A 177 0.25 -14.17 10.18
N GLU A 178 0.64 -15.00 9.21
CA GLU A 178 1.88 -15.79 9.18
C GLU A 178 2.79 -15.41 7.99
N GLY A 179 2.60 -14.26 7.33
CA GLY A 179 3.39 -13.86 6.16
C GLY A 179 4.91 -13.85 6.37
N SER A 180 5.37 -13.63 7.61
CA SER A 180 6.80 -13.71 7.93
C SER A 180 7.41 -15.10 7.71
N GLU A 181 6.62 -16.17 7.75
CA GLU A 181 7.08 -17.54 7.47
C GLU A 181 7.48 -17.73 6.01
N VAL A 182 6.95 -16.88 5.12
CA VAL A 182 7.28 -16.87 3.68
C VAL A 182 8.08 -15.63 3.29
N GLY A 183 8.64 -14.91 4.27
CA GLY A 183 9.51 -13.76 4.05
C GLY A 183 8.78 -12.45 3.73
N LEU A 184 7.45 -12.39 3.91
CA LEU A 184 6.65 -11.18 3.71
C LEU A 184 6.52 -10.36 5.01
N PRO A 185 6.51 -9.01 4.94
CA PRO A 185 6.34 -8.16 6.12
C PRO A 185 4.87 -8.05 6.55
N GLU A 186 4.61 -7.66 7.80
CA GLU A 186 3.24 -7.53 8.36
C GLU A 186 2.33 -6.61 7.52
N GLY A 187 2.91 -5.61 6.84
CA GLY A 187 2.17 -4.74 5.95
C GLY A 187 1.48 -5.48 4.80
N VAL A 188 2.08 -6.56 4.29
CA VAL A 188 1.48 -7.41 3.26
C VAL A 188 0.29 -8.17 3.81
N ASP A 189 0.42 -8.82 4.98
CA ASP A 189 -0.70 -9.51 5.64
C ASP A 189 -1.90 -8.59 5.86
N ARG A 190 -1.64 -7.34 6.27
CA ARG A 190 -2.69 -6.34 6.49
C ARG A 190 -3.31 -5.87 5.19
N ALA A 191 -2.50 -5.59 4.19
CA ALA A 191 -2.97 -5.10 2.91
C ALA A 191 -3.88 -6.13 2.22
N LEU A 192 -3.50 -7.41 2.23
CA LEU A 192 -4.27 -8.49 1.61
C LEU A 192 -5.71 -8.60 2.13
N ARG A 193 -5.99 -8.19 3.38
CA ARG A 193 -7.37 -8.13 3.93
C ARG A 193 -8.29 -7.14 3.20
N ARG A 194 -7.74 -6.31 2.32
CA ARG A 194 -8.47 -5.35 1.48
C ARG A 194 -8.57 -5.82 0.02
N PHE A 195 -7.85 -6.88 -0.35
CA PHE A 195 -7.80 -7.39 -1.72
C PHE A 195 -8.98 -8.30 -2.03
N CYS A 196 -9.35 -8.40 -3.30
CA CYS A 196 -10.29 -9.36 -3.83
C CYS A 196 -9.59 -10.45 -4.65
N ARG A 197 -10.25 -11.59 -4.87
CA ARG A 197 -9.73 -12.65 -5.76
C ARG A 197 -9.49 -12.07 -7.16
N GLY A 198 -8.33 -12.36 -7.75
CA GLY A 198 -7.93 -11.84 -9.06
C GLY A 198 -7.40 -10.40 -9.04
N GLU A 199 -7.41 -9.71 -7.90
CA GLU A 199 -6.87 -8.36 -7.80
C GLU A 199 -5.35 -8.36 -7.92
N LYS A 200 -4.82 -7.44 -8.75
CA LYS A 200 -3.39 -7.08 -8.75
C LYS A 200 -3.24 -5.63 -8.32
N SER A 201 -2.46 -5.40 -7.27
CA SER A 201 -2.27 -4.06 -6.69
C SER A 201 -0.82 -3.83 -6.31
N VAL A 202 -0.39 -2.57 -6.38
CA VAL A 202 0.83 -2.10 -5.72
C VAL A 202 0.47 -1.65 -4.33
N ILE A 203 1.24 -2.07 -3.34
CA ILE A 203 1.19 -1.50 -1.99
C ILE A 203 2.53 -0.85 -1.66
N ARG A 204 2.48 0.30 -1.00
CA ARG A 204 3.66 0.96 -0.45
C ARG A 204 3.61 0.89 1.07
N LEU A 205 4.71 0.42 1.65
CA LEU A 205 4.85 0.20 3.08
C LEU A 205 5.94 1.13 3.61
N SER A 206 5.62 1.93 4.63
CA SER A 206 6.58 2.83 5.27
C SER A 206 6.50 2.77 6.79
N GLY A 207 7.49 3.39 7.44
CA GLY A 207 7.64 3.34 8.90
C GLY A 207 8.25 2.02 9.38
N THR A 208 8.12 1.75 10.67
CA THR A 208 8.84 0.65 11.33
C THR A 208 7.98 -0.60 11.55
N LYS A 209 6.66 -0.45 11.61
CA LYS A 209 5.73 -1.52 12.03
C LYS A 209 5.32 -2.45 10.88
N PHE A 210 5.12 -1.90 9.70
CA PHE A 210 4.54 -2.63 8.56
C PHE A 210 5.56 -2.99 7.47
N THR A 211 6.81 -2.58 7.65
CA THR A 211 7.96 -2.94 6.81
C THR A 211 8.72 -4.11 7.46
N TYR A 212 9.97 -4.34 7.03
CA TYR A 212 10.90 -5.22 7.75
C TYR A 212 11.54 -4.54 8.98
N GLY A 213 11.20 -3.28 9.27
CA GLY A 213 11.63 -2.56 10.46
C GLY A 213 13.15 -2.31 10.49
N PRO A 214 13.76 -2.19 11.69
CA PRO A 214 15.16 -1.78 11.83
C PRO A 214 16.17 -2.87 11.46
N ASN A 215 15.74 -4.13 11.36
CA ASN A 215 16.60 -5.28 11.08
C ASN A 215 16.02 -6.09 9.91
N PRO A 216 16.10 -5.58 8.67
CA PRO A 216 15.63 -6.32 7.52
C PRO A 216 16.46 -7.59 7.28
N PRO A 217 15.90 -8.62 6.61
CA PRO A 217 16.66 -9.79 6.20
C PRO A 217 17.90 -9.38 5.39
N PRO A 218 19.12 -9.78 5.80
CA PRO A 218 20.36 -9.34 5.17
C PRO A 218 20.41 -9.61 3.66
N GLU A 219 19.82 -10.73 3.23
CA GLU A 219 19.74 -11.15 1.83
C GLU A 219 18.98 -10.16 0.93
N TYR A 220 18.11 -9.31 1.50
CA TYR A 220 17.37 -8.31 0.74
C TYR A 220 18.16 -7.01 0.53
N ASN A 221 19.30 -6.84 1.20
CA ASN A 221 20.15 -5.64 1.12
C ASN A 221 19.37 -4.33 1.33
N LEU A 222 18.40 -4.33 2.24
CA LEU A 222 17.58 -3.17 2.56
C LEU A 222 18.21 -2.35 3.69
N PRO A 223 18.13 -1.01 3.65
CA PRO A 223 18.44 -0.20 4.82
C PRO A 223 17.42 -0.42 5.94
N PRO A 224 17.81 -0.19 7.22
CA PRO A 224 16.86 -0.18 8.34
C PRO A 224 15.67 0.74 8.08
N ASN A 225 14.46 0.25 8.32
CA ASN A 225 13.19 0.96 8.13
C ASN A 225 12.95 1.48 6.70
N ALA A 226 13.53 0.79 5.70
CA ALA A 226 13.30 1.07 4.30
C ALA A 226 11.80 1.20 3.98
N THR A 227 11.45 2.26 3.25
CA THR A 227 10.15 2.31 2.57
C THR A 227 10.24 1.41 1.35
N ILE A 228 9.35 0.43 1.27
CA ILE A 228 9.36 -0.62 0.24
C ILE A 228 8.02 -0.68 -0.45
N GLU A 229 8.02 -1.21 -1.67
CA GLU A 229 6.81 -1.45 -2.44
C GLU A 229 6.66 -2.95 -2.72
N PHE A 230 5.41 -3.42 -2.78
CA PHE A 230 5.09 -4.76 -3.23
C PHE A 230 4.02 -4.69 -4.32
N THR A 231 4.29 -5.27 -5.47
CA THR A 231 3.25 -5.63 -6.44
C THR A 231 2.74 -7.01 -6.10
N ILE A 232 1.45 -7.14 -5.80
CA ILE A 232 0.84 -8.37 -5.32
C ILE A 232 -0.31 -8.74 -6.23
N PHE A 233 -0.35 -10.00 -6.67
CA PHE A 233 -1.49 -10.61 -7.34
C PHE A 233 -2.11 -11.66 -6.40
N LEU A 234 -3.32 -11.39 -5.91
CA LEU A 234 -4.08 -12.33 -5.09
C LEU A 234 -4.80 -13.31 -6.00
N LYS A 235 -4.21 -14.49 -6.19
CA LYS A 235 -4.76 -15.54 -7.08
C LYS A 235 -6.02 -16.13 -6.49
N ASN A 236 -5.93 -16.55 -5.24
CA ASN A 236 -7.03 -17.20 -4.55
C ASN A 236 -6.94 -17.02 -3.03
N PHE A 237 -8.06 -17.24 -2.35
CA PHE A 237 -8.11 -17.36 -0.90
C PHE A 237 -9.32 -18.19 -0.47
N GLU A 238 -9.23 -18.73 0.75
CA GLU A 238 -10.35 -19.34 1.46
C GLU A 238 -10.76 -18.44 2.62
N LYS A 239 -12.00 -17.96 2.61
CA LYS A 239 -12.51 -17.11 3.69
C LYS A 239 -12.84 -17.96 4.91
N VAL A 240 -12.23 -17.62 6.05
CA VAL A 240 -12.62 -18.23 7.32
C VAL A 240 -13.92 -17.57 7.81
N PRO A 241 -14.94 -18.32 8.24
CA PRO A 241 -16.15 -17.73 8.81
C PRO A 241 -15.84 -16.83 10.02
N ALA A 242 -16.67 -15.83 10.27
CA ALA A 242 -16.54 -15.05 11.50
C ALA A 242 -16.89 -15.90 12.73
N THR A 243 -16.35 -15.57 13.91
CA THR A 243 -16.57 -16.35 15.13
C THR A 243 -18.06 -16.57 15.44
N TRP A 244 -18.92 -15.58 15.18
CA TRP A 244 -20.37 -15.71 15.40
C TRP A 244 -21.11 -16.57 14.37
N GLU A 245 -20.48 -16.85 13.22
CA GLU A 245 -21.01 -17.73 12.16
C GLU A 245 -20.62 -19.20 12.41
N MET A 246 -19.68 -19.46 13.31
CA MET A 246 -19.18 -20.79 13.62
C MET A 246 -20.08 -21.51 14.64
N THR A 247 -20.30 -22.81 14.42
CA THR A 247 -20.87 -23.70 15.43
C THR A 247 -19.89 -23.90 16.60
N SER A 248 -20.37 -24.37 17.74
CA SER A 248 -19.52 -24.65 18.90
C SER A 248 -18.45 -25.69 18.59
N GLU A 249 -18.78 -26.72 17.82
CA GLU A 249 -17.82 -27.74 17.38
C GLU A 249 -16.71 -27.12 16.52
N LYS A 250 -17.08 -26.27 15.56
CA LYS A 250 -16.11 -25.60 14.69
C LYS A 250 -15.21 -24.63 15.48
N LYS A 251 -15.76 -23.90 16.46
CA LYS A 251 -14.95 -23.05 17.35
C LYS A 251 -13.92 -23.84 18.14
N ILE A 252 -14.30 -25.02 18.65
CA ILE A 252 -13.39 -25.91 19.40
C ILE A 252 -12.27 -26.43 18.48
N GLU A 253 -12.61 -26.83 17.25
CA GLU A 253 -11.63 -27.26 16.25
C GLU A 253 -10.63 -26.14 15.95
N GLU A 254 -11.11 -24.93 15.62
CA GLU A 254 -10.26 -23.77 15.30
C GLU A 254 -9.38 -23.35 16.50
N ALA A 255 -9.91 -23.39 17.72
CA ALA A 255 -9.14 -23.13 18.93
C ALA A 255 -8.02 -24.16 19.14
N THR A 256 -8.29 -25.44 18.84
CA THR A 256 -7.30 -26.52 18.93
C THR A 256 -6.19 -26.33 17.90
N LEU A 257 -6.56 -26.05 16.64
CA LEU A 257 -5.60 -25.75 15.56
C LEU A 257 -4.73 -24.53 15.91
N ALA A 258 -5.33 -23.48 16.45
CA ALA A 258 -4.61 -22.30 16.90
C ALA A 258 -3.63 -22.63 18.06
N LYS A 259 -4.05 -23.44 19.04
CA LYS A 259 -3.19 -23.88 20.16
C LYS A 259 -1.98 -24.67 19.67
N ASP A 260 -2.20 -25.63 18.79
CA ASP A 260 -1.13 -26.51 18.30
C ASP A 260 -0.14 -25.72 17.44
N ARG A 261 -0.64 -24.84 16.56
CA ARG A 261 0.19 -23.93 15.76
C ARG A 261 0.95 -22.93 16.63
N GLY A 262 0.31 -22.35 17.65
CA GLY A 262 0.94 -21.46 18.62
C GLY A 262 2.06 -22.15 19.40
N THR A 263 1.84 -23.40 19.81
CA THR A 263 2.85 -24.22 20.49
C THR A 263 4.03 -24.53 19.56
N ALA A 264 3.77 -24.84 18.29
CA ALA A 264 4.83 -25.04 17.29
C ALA A 264 5.69 -23.78 17.10
N PHE A 265 5.07 -22.60 17.01
CA PHE A 265 5.80 -21.34 16.93
C PHE A 265 6.60 -21.02 18.19
N LEU A 266 6.03 -21.31 19.37
CA LEU A 266 6.71 -21.11 20.64
C LEU A 266 7.99 -21.97 20.72
N LYS A 267 7.93 -23.24 20.29
CA LYS A 267 9.10 -24.13 20.21
C LYS A 267 10.19 -23.60 19.28
N GLN A 268 9.82 -22.83 18.26
CA GLN A 268 10.74 -22.18 17.32
C GLN A 268 11.18 -20.78 17.79
N ASN A 269 10.83 -20.37 19.01
CA ASN A 269 11.03 -19.02 19.55
C ASN A 269 10.42 -17.89 18.69
N LYS A 270 9.38 -18.21 17.90
CA LYS A 270 8.63 -17.25 17.07
C LYS A 270 7.53 -16.60 17.91
N LEU A 271 7.95 -15.82 18.91
CA LEU A 271 7.06 -15.37 19.99
C LEU A 271 5.86 -14.54 19.51
N LYS A 272 6.03 -13.66 18.52
CA LYS A 272 4.93 -12.84 17.97
C LYS A 272 3.86 -13.71 17.28
N LEU A 273 4.27 -14.69 16.49
CA LEU A 273 3.35 -15.63 15.84
C LEU A 273 2.65 -16.51 16.88
N ALA A 274 3.39 -17.03 17.86
CA ALA A 274 2.84 -17.80 18.97
C ALA A 274 1.78 -16.98 19.74
N PHE A 275 2.11 -15.73 20.09
CA PHE A 275 1.19 -14.81 20.76
C PHE A 275 -0.10 -14.60 19.97
N ASN A 276 0.01 -14.32 18.66
CA ASN A 276 -1.17 -14.11 17.81
C ASN A 276 -2.06 -15.36 17.77
N LYS A 277 -1.47 -16.56 17.73
CA LYS A 277 -2.22 -17.82 17.76
C LYS A 277 -2.93 -18.05 19.08
N TYR A 278 -2.28 -17.84 20.21
CA TYR A 278 -2.96 -17.98 21.49
C TYR A 278 -4.03 -16.92 21.71
N LYS A 279 -3.80 -15.67 21.29
CA LYS A 279 -4.80 -14.60 21.33
C LYS A 279 -6.05 -14.96 20.53
N ARG A 280 -5.89 -15.58 19.35
CA ARG A 280 -7.01 -16.06 18.55
C ARG A 280 -7.90 -17.07 19.31
N ILE A 281 -7.32 -17.88 20.20
CA ILE A 281 -8.09 -18.79 21.06
C ILE A 281 -9.00 -18.00 22.01
N GLU A 282 -8.49 -16.95 22.66
CA GLU A 282 -9.32 -16.07 23.50
C GLU A 282 -10.47 -15.46 22.69
N ASP A 283 -10.18 -14.93 21.50
CA ASP A 283 -11.18 -14.29 20.63
C ASP A 283 -12.27 -15.27 20.13
N ILE A 284 -11.92 -16.53 19.85
CA ILE A 284 -12.89 -17.55 19.41
C ILE A 284 -13.76 -18.00 20.58
N LEU A 285 -13.17 -18.10 21.78
CA LEU A 285 -13.80 -18.75 22.93
C LEU A 285 -14.44 -17.79 23.93
N GLU A 286 -14.30 -16.47 23.75
CA GLU A 286 -14.78 -15.45 24.69
C GLU A 286 -16.22 -15.72 25.18
N TYR A 287 -17.14 -15.94 24.25
CA TYR A 287 -18.57 -16.16 24.53
C TYR A 287 -19.01 -17.63 24.46
N GLU A 288 -18.10 -18.58 24.24
CA GLU A 288 -18.47 -20.00 24.16
C GLU A 288 -18.75 -20.55 25.56
N ARG A 289 -20.03 -20.87 25.83
CA ARG A 289 -20.49 -21.36 27.14
C ARG A 289 -20.38 -22.88 27.27
N SER A 290 -20.28 -23.59 26.14
CA SER A 290 -20.27 -25.07 26.12
C SER A 290 -18.89 -25.69 26.41
N MET A 291 -17.85 -24.87 26.63
CA MET A 291 -16.48 -25.35 26.80
C MET A 291 -15.99 -25.48 28.25
N ASP A 292 -15.06 -26.42 28.42
CA ASP A 292 -14.27 -26.63 29.64
C ASP A 292 -13.46 -25.37 30.02
N PRO A 293 -13.72 -24.76 31.20
CA PRO A 293 -12.97 -23.62 31.73
C PRO A 293 -11.45 -23.83 31.76
N ALA A 294 -10.97 -25.08 31.83
CA ALA A 294 -9.54 -25.39 31.86
C ALA A 294 -8.83 -24.98 30.55
N GLN A 295 -9.47 -25.13 29.39
CA GLN A 295 -8.86 -24.78 28.10
C GLN A 295 -8.70 -23.27 27.93
N LYS A 296 -9.72 -22.48 28.31
CA LYS A 296 -9.63 -21.02 28.32
C LYS A 296 -8.52 -20.55 29.25
N LYS A 297 -8.45 -21.13 30.45
CA LYS A 297 -7.40 -20.84 31.44
C LYS A 297 -6.01 -21.19 30.91
N ALA A 298 -5.87 -22.32 30.21
CA ALA A 298 -4.60 -22.73 29.62
C ALA A 298 -4.13 -21.77 28.51
N ALA A 299 -5.03 -21.32 27.63
CA ALA A 299 -4.70 -20.34 26.59
C ALA A 299 -4.26 -18.99 27.19
N ALA A 300 -5.01 -18.47 28.16
CA ALA A 300 -4.67 -17.25 28.89
C ALA A 300 -3.30 -17.37 29.58
N GLN A 301 -3.00 -18.52 30.19
CA GLN A 301 -1.70 -18.78 30.80
C GLN A 301 -0.56 -18.76 29.77
N GLN A 302 -0.76 -19.38 28.59
CA GLN A 302 0.24 -19.35 27.52
C GLN A 302 0.48 -17.93 27.00
N ILE A 303 -0.57 -17.11 26.90
CA ILE A 303 -0.44 -15.68 26.53
C ILE A 303 0.45 -14.94 27.53
N LEU A 304 0.25 -15.15 28.84
CA LEU A 304 1.09 -14.54 29.88
C LEU A 304 2.55 -14.99 29.77
N VAL A 305 2.80 -16.28 29.54
CA VAL A 305 4.14 -16.83 29.33
C VAL A 305 4.80 -16.20 28.11
N VAL A 306 4.12 -16.16 26.97
CA VAL A 306 4.69 -15.57 25.74
C VAL A 306 4.95 -14.08 25.91
N ARG A 307 4.05 -13.33 26.57
CA ARG A 307 4.28 -11.91 26.90
C ARG A 307 5.51 -11.72 27.78
N GLN A 308 5.72 -12.58 28.76
CA GLN A 308 6.92 -12.55 29.61
C GLN A 308 8.19 -12.80 28.78
N MET A 309 8.20 -13.85 27.95
CA MET A 309 9.33 -14.17 27.08
C MET A 309 9.64 -13.03 26.10
N MET A 310 8.61 -12.39 25.53
CA MET A 310 8.79 -11.22 24.65
C MET A 310 9.41 -10.03 25.38
N ARG A 311 9.01 -9.77 26.63
CA ARG A 311 9.61 -8.72 27.46
C ARG A 311 11.09 -9.00 27.73
N GLU A 312 11.41 -10.22 28.14
CA GLU A 312 12.79 -10.65 28.41
C GLU A 312 13.67 -10.64 27.16
N GLN A 313 13.13 -11.00 26.00
CA GLN A 313 13.84 -10.89 24.72
C GLN A 313 14.13 -9.42 24.39
N ASN A 314 13.13 -8.54 24.50
CA ASN A 314 13.31 -7.11 24.26
C ASN A 314 14.34 -6.48 25.21
N GLU A 315 14.38 -6.89 26.48
CA GLU A 315 15.40 -6.44 27.44
C GLU A 315 16.80 -6.94 27.09
N ARG A 316 16.93 -8.21 26.69
CA ARG A 316 18.20 -8.78 26.21
C ARG A 316 18.70 -8.03 24.97
N ASP A 317 17.82 -7.76 24.02
CA ASP A 317 18.16 -7.02 22.81
C ASP A 317 18.60 -5.59 23.15
N LYS A 318 17.85 -4.86 23.99
CA LYS A 318 18.25 -3.52 24.46
C LYS A 318 19.63 -3.52 25.12
N LYS A 319 19.93 -4.50 25.99
CA LYS A 319 21.25 -4.65 26.62
C LYS A 319 22.33 -4.93 25.59
N ARG A 320 22.06 -5.82 24.62
CA ARG A 320 22.98 -6.14 23.53
C ARG A 320 23.31 -4.91 22.70
N TYR A 321 22.30 -4.13 22.30
CA TYR A 321 22.51 -2.88 21.56
C TYR A 321 23.32 -1.87 22.38
N LYS A 322 22.98 -1.66 23.66
CA LYS A 322 23.75 -0.76 24.55
C LYS A 322 25.22 -1.16 24.63
N ASN A 323 25.51 -2.45 24.77
CA ASN A 323 26.88 -2.99 24.86
C ASN A 323 27.63 -2.92 23.51
N LEU A 324 26.92 -3.03 22.39
CA LEU A 324 27.52 -2.89 21.06
C LEU A 324 27.93 -1.42 20.82
N PHE A 325 27.08 -0.46 21.17
CA PHE A 325 27.39 0.96 21.06
C PHE A 325 28.53 1.39 21.98
N SER A 326 28.59 0.87 23.22
CA SER A 326 29.70 1.19 24.13
C SER A 326 31.04 0.68 23.60
N LYS A 327 31.07 -0.51 22.98
CA LYS A 327 32.30 -1.04 22.35
C LYS A 327 32.76 -0.21 21.15
N ILE A 328 31.81 0.29 20.34
CA ILE A 328 32.12 1.16 19.20
C ILE A 328 32.63 2.53 19.67
N SER A 329 32.16 3.05 20.81
CA SER A 329 32.69 4.30 21.38
C SER A 329 34.07 4.16 22.03
N ASP A 330 34.45 2.95 22.42
CA ASP A 330 35.72 2.63 23.07
C ASP A 330 36.83 2.19 22.08
N GLU A 331 36.51 2.05 20.78
CA GLU A 331 37.53 1.84 19.75
C GLU A 331 38.36 3.13 19.57
N PRO A 332 39.70 3.07 19.64
CA PRO A 332 40.54 4.24 19.42
C PRO A 332 40.28 4.76 18.00
N LYS A 333 39.97 6.06 17.88
CA LYS A 333 39.91 6.74 16.58
C LYS A 333 41.26 6.57 15.91
N VAL A 334 41.35 5.70 14.91
CA VAL A 334 42.50 5.67 14.02
C VAL A 334 42.40 6.96 13.20
N GLU A 335 43.12 8.00 13.62
CA GLU A 335 43.36 9.17 12.80
C GLU A 335 44.01 8.69 11.50
N LYS A 336 43.24 8.69 10.41
CA LYS A 336 43.83 8.56 9.09
C LYS A 336 44.65 9.84 8.86
N PRO A 337 45.94 9.74 8.52
CA PRO A 337 46.75 10.93 8.28
C PRO A 337 46.12 11.77 7.17
N ASN A 338 46.14 13.09 7.36
CA ASN A 338 45.60 14.07 6.44
C ASN A 338 46.37 14.00 5.11
N PRO A 339 45.73 13.71 3.96
CA PRO A 339 46.42 13.61 2.68
C PRO A 339 46.99 14.94 2.15
N PHE A 340 46.81 16.04 2.88
CA PHE A 340 47.28 17.38 2.51
C PHE A 340 48.52 17.87 3.27
N GLU A 341 49.06 17.11 4.24
CA GLU A 341 50.29 17.51 4.96
C GLU A 341 51.59 17.04 4.28
N GLU A 342 51.51 16.17 3.26
CA GLU A 342 52.70 15.60 2.59
C GLU A 342 53.25 16.44 1.41
N LYS A 343 52.77 17.68 1.23
CA LYS A 343 53.17 18.57 0.11
C LYS A 343 53.86 19.87 0.50
N ALA A 344 54.29 20.04 1.76
CA ALA A 344 54.99 21.26 2.21
C ALA A 344 56.52 21.12 2.37
N GLU A 345 57.11 19.98 1.98
CA GLU A 345 58.56 19.74 2.10
C GLU A 345 59.16 19.29 0.76
N LYS A 346 59.10 20.15 -0.27
CA LYS A 346 59.91 20.01 -1.50
C LYS A 346 59.85 21.27 -2.37
N GLU A 347 60.30 22.40 -1.85
CA GLU A 347 60.71 23.55 -2.66
C GLU A 347 61.71 24.39 -1.86
N GLN A 348 62.98 23.97 -1.88
CA GLN A 348 64.10 24.87 -1.56
C GLN A 348 64.56 25.54 -2.87
N PRO A 349 64.73 26.87 -2.90
CA PRO A 349 65.17 27.58 -4.10
C PRO A 349 66.65 27.32 -4.39
N GLN A 350 66.95 26.94 -5.63
CA GLN A 350 68.31 26.95 -6.17
C GLN A 350 68.82 28.40 -6.22
N THR A 351 69.84 28.69 -5.41
CA THR A 351 70.66 29.89 -5.54
C THR A 351 71.58 29.75 -6.74
N VAL A 352 71.43 30.67 -7.70
CA VAL A 352 72.40 30.97 -8.74
C VAL A 352 73.42 31.94 -8.15
N ASP A 353 74.71 31.59 -8.16
CA ASP A 353 75.75 32.61 -8.34
C ASP A 353 77.08 32.04 -8.84
N SER A 354 77.60 32.72 -9.88
CA SER A 354 78.94 32.69 -10.52
C SER A 354 79.44 31.43 -11.25
#